data_AF-A0A7R8YY63-F1
#
_entry.id   AF-A0A7R8YY63-F1
#
_cell.length_a   1.000
_cell.length_b   1.000
_cell.length_c   1.000
_cell.angle_alpha   90.00
_cell.angle_beta   90.00
_cell.angle_gamma   90.00
#
_symmetry.space_group_name_H-M   'P 1'
#
loop_
_entity.id
_entity.type
_entity.pdbx_description
1 polymer ?
#
loop_
_entity_poly.entity_id
_entity_poly.type
_entity_poly.pdbx_seq_one_letter_code
_entity_poly.pdbx_strand_id
1 'polypeptide(L)'
;MTVKDDFSDSYESPSGQRSQEEENLVIFCKQMLKTRVFKGSYQERRYVESLQGYRDLIVLDSCEHELKNDLKYIHHRISNFYRNPELWLGVTLPDMVGAPAGTCIWTDVEGNPFGKYWFQIRTIRFRTNEVYIKVKPLRSVSGDALSTGNVGSQAENDHNISMEGLTKENIVNLLLSWKRAISTGLMNFLWNDINRENIVAAIRCFFDTTFRRGALAFTHGYADYLEDNRTVRQSYRWLLYPHSYDLA
;
A
#
# COMPACT_ATOMS: atom_id res chain seq x y z
N MET A 1 -28.73 26.27 -20.38
CA MET A 1 -27.76 27.28 -19.88
C MET A 1 -27.20 26.75 -18.57
N THR A 2 -26.08 26.04 -18.65
CA THR A 2 -25.47 25.35 -17.50
C THR A 2 -24.34 26.21 -16.98
N VAL A 3 -24.51 26.71 -15.77
CA VAL A 3 -23.50 27.45 -15.01
C VAL A 3 -22.31 26.51 -14.80
N LYS A 4 -21.16 26.86 -15.38
CA LYS A 4 -19.87 26.25 -15.03
C LYS A 4 -19.42 26.93 -13.75
N ASP A 5 -19.38 26.16 -12.66
CA ASP A 5 -18.71 26.58 -11.43
C ASP A 5 -17.20 26.62 -11.70
N ASP A 6 -16.68 27.83 -11.85
CA ASP A 6 -15.26 28.12 -11.89
C ASP A 6 -14.65 27.79 -10.52
N PHE A 7 -13.96 26.64 -10.45
CA PHE A 7 -13.15 26.23 -9.32
C PHE A 7 -11.94 27.16 -9.22
N SER A 8 -12.12 28.27 -8.50
CA SER A 8 -11.09 29.24 -8.19
C SER A 8 -10.13 28.68 -7.14
N ASP A 9 -8.98 28.19 -7.59
CA ASP A 9 -7.80 27.99 -6.74
C ASP A 9 -7.34 29.39 -6.28
N SER A 10 -7.82 29.81 -5.12
CA SER A 10 -7.44 31.06 -4.48
C SER A 10 -5.96 31.02 -4.06
N TYR A 11 -5.30 32.14 -4.35
CA TYR A 11 -3.87 32.40 -4.22
C TYR A 11 -3.36 32.27 -2.78
N GLU A 12 -2.35 31.43 -2.55
CA GLU A 12 -1.41 31.61 -1.43
C GLU A 12 -0.22 32.43 -1.93
N SER A 13 -0.26 33.76 -1.74
CA SER A 13 0.93 34.61 -1.78
C SER A 13 1.49 34.79 -0.37
N PRO A 14 2.77 34.48 -0.15
CA PRO A 14 3.60 35.35 0.66
C PRO A 14 4.85 35.73 -0.12
N SER A 15 4.87 36.97 -0.61
CA SER A 15 6.03 37.64 -1.18
C SER A 15 7.07 37.95 -0.07
N GLY A 16 7.80 36.93 0.35
CA GLY A 16 9.21 37.07 0.67
C GLY A 16 9.97 36.58 -0.55
N GLN A 17 10.97 37.33 -1.04
CA GLN A 17 11.82 36.83 -2.13
C GLN A 17 12.54 35.58 -1.63
N ARG A 18 12.01 34.40 -1.99
CA ARG A 18 12.72 33.13 -1.82
C ARG A 18 14.03 33.22 -2.57
N SER A 19 15.11 32.73 -1.97
CA SER A 19 16.36 32.61 -2.71
C SER A 19 16.18 31.63 -3.87
N GLN A 20 16.96 31.79 -4.94
CA GLN A 20 16.93 30.85 -6.07
C GLN A 20 17.21 29.41 -5.61
N GLU A 21 18.05 29.25 -4.58
CA GLU A 21 18.36 27.96 -3.98
C GLU A 21 17.16 27.33 -3.27
N GLU A 22 16.36 28.13 -2.55
CA GLU A 22 15.12 27.68 -1.92
C GLU A 22 14.11 27.26 -2.98
N GLU A 23 13.98 28.03 -4.06
CA GLU A 23 13.09 27.68 -5.17
C GLU A 23 13.50 26.35 -5.82
N ASN A 24 14.79 26.14 -6.06
CA ASN A 24 15.31 24.89 -6.58
C ASN A 24 15.04 23.70 -5.65
N LEU A 25 15.15 23.90 -4.32
CA LEU A 25 14.78 22.89 -3.33
C LEU A 25 13.29 22.56 -3.41
N VAL A 26 12.42 23.56 -3.49
CA VAL A 26 10.96 23.38 -3.59
C VAL A 26 10.59 22.62 -4.87
N ILE A 27 11.19 22.99 -6.00
CA ILE A 27 10.99 22.31 -7.28
C ILE A 27 11.44 20.85 -7.18
N PHE A 28 12.63 20.60 -6.63
CA PHE A 28 13.16 19.26 -6.42
C PHE A 28 12.21 18.39 -5.58
N CYS A 29 11.76 18.88 -4.41
CA CYS A 29 10.86 18.14 -3.55
C CYS A 29 9.50 17.86 -4.22
N LYS A 30 8.97 18.84 -4.97
CA LYS A 30 7.73 18.66 -5.75
C LYS A 30 7.91 17.61 -6.83
N GLN A 31 8.99 17.66 -7.62
CA GLN A 31 9.24 16.67 -8.68
C GLN A 31 9.38 15.26 -8.12
N MET A 32 10.03 15.11 -6.97
CA MET A 32 10.28 13.81 -6.36
C MET A 32 9.01 13.15 -5.81
N LEU A 33 8.04 13.92 -5.29
CA LEU A 33 6.86 13.38 -4.60
C LEU A 33 5.53 13.51 -5.36
N LYS A 34 5.40 14.48 -6.27
CA LYS A 34 4.13 14.76 -6.95
C LYS A 34 3.64 13.52 -7.72
N THR A 35 2.32 13.34 -7.74
CA THR A 35 1.58 12.24 -8.39
C THR A 35 1.85 10.83 -7.88
N ARG A 36 2.82 10.62 -6.97
CA ARG A 36 3.08 9.29 -6.41
C ARG A 36 1.86 8.73 -5.68
N VAL A 37 1.58 7.47 -5.97
CA VAL A 37 0.53 6.70 -5.31
C VAL A 37 1.18 5.76 -4.31
N PHE A 38 0.64 5.69 -3.10
CA PHE A 38 1.15 4.84 -2.04
C PHE A 38 0.03 4.25 -1.21
N LYS A 39 0.32 3.15 -0.53
CA LYS A 39 -0.55 2.52 0.44
C LYS A 39 -0.23 2.99 1.84
N GLY A 40 -1.25 3.43 2.56
CA GLY A 40 -1.11 3.87 3.96
C GLY A 40 -2.31 3.47 4.80
N SER A 41 -2.14 3.54 6.12
CA SER A 41 -3.23 3.43 7.08
C SER A 41 -3.41 4.79 7.75
N TYR A 42 -4.60 5.36 7.61
CA TYR A 42 -5.01 6.47 8.46
C TYR A 42 -5.14 5.96 9.89
N GLN A 43 -4.49 6.63 10.84
CA GLN A 43 -4.54 6.28 12.26
C GLN A 43 -5.50 7.19 13.00
N GLU A 44 -5.21 8.49 13.01
CA GLU A 44 -5.93 9.48 13.81
C GLU A 44 -5.69 10.90 13.31
N ARG A 45 -6.46 11.84 13.87
CA ARG A 45 -6.23 13.27 13.78
C ARG A 45 -5.71 13.77 15.12
N ARG A 46 -4.53 14.37 15.13
CA ARG A 46 -3.86 14.83 16.36
C ARG A 46 -3.58 16.33 16.29
N TYR A 47 -3.73 17.00 17.44
CA TYR A 47 -3.37 18.40 17.58
C TYR A 47 -1.85 18.54 17.67
N VAL A 48 -1.27 19.40 16.84
CA VAL A 48 0.16 19.71 16.81
C VAL A 48 0.35 21.08 17.44
N GLU A 49 0.89 21.11 18.66
CA GLU A 49 1.04 22.35 19.45
C GLU A 49 1.89 23.40 18.75
N SER A 50 3.00 23.01 18.12
CA SER A 50 3.90 23.94 17.41
C SER A 50 3.25 24.66 16.23
N LEU A 51 2.18 24.07 15.68
CA LEU A 51 1.41 24.64 14.57
C LEU A 51 0.07 25.21 15.00
N GLN A 52 -0.30 25.02 16.28
CA GLN A 52 -1.61 25.33 16.84
C GLN A 52 -2.78 24.78 16.00
N GLY A 53 -2.62 23.58 15.42
CA GLY A 53 -3.58 23.03 14.47
C GLY A 53 -3.62 21.51 14.44
N TYR A 54 -4.72 20.96 13.92
CA TYR A 54 -4.87 19.53 13.75
C TYR A 54 -4.20 19.03 12.46
N ARG A 55 -3.59 17.86 12.54
CA ARG A 55 -3.02 17.14 11.40
C ARG A 55 -3.47 15.69 11.44
N ASP A 56 -3.79 15.17 10.27
CA ASP A 56 -4.09 13.77 10.03
C ASP A 56 -2.80 12.98 9.92
N LEU A 57 -2.78 11.83 10.59
CA LEU A 57 -1.63 10.94 10.65
C LEU A 57 -1.86 9.71 9.76
N ILE A 58 -1.02 9.58 8.73
CA ILE A 58 -1.01 8.40 7.85
C ILE A 58 0.29 7.64 8.05
N VAL A 59 0.19 6.38 8.44
CA VAL A 59 1.34 5.47 8.54
C VAL A 59 1.52 4.76 7.20
N LEU A 60 2.72 4.82 6.63
CA LEU A 60 3.03 4.13 5.38
C LEU A 60 3.04 2.62 5.58
N ASP A 61 2.50 1.88 4.62
CA ASP A 61 2.57 0.41 4.63
C ASP A 61 4.03 -0.05 4.62
N SER A 62 4.30 -1.21 5.23
CA SER A 62 5.62 -1.83 5.24
C SER A 62 6.26 -1.89 3.84
N CYS A 63 5.47 -2.21 2.80
CA CYS A 63 5.95 -2.43 1.44
C CYS A 63 6.39 -1.17 0.68
N GLU A 64 6.08 0.04 1.18
CA GLU A 64 6.38 1.31 0.50
C GLU A 64 7.86 1.75 0.68
N HIS A 65 8.82 0.90 0.30
CA HIS A 65 10.24 1.13 0.59
C HIS A 65 10.82 2.34 -0.17
N GLU A 66 10.45 2.48 -1.44
CA GLU A 66 10.94 3.57 -2.30
C GLU A 66 10.46 4.93 -1.80
N LEU A 67 9.16 5.07 -1.53
CA LEU A 67 8.62 6.30 -0.96
C LEU A 67 9.24 6.62 0.41
N LYS A 68 9.47 5.61 1.27
CA LYS A 68 10.15 5.82 2.57
C LYS A 68 11.56 6.39 2.40
N ASN A 69 12.32 5.86 1.45
CA ASN A 69 13.67 6.35 1.15
C ASN A 69 13.63 7.79 0.62
N ASP A 70 12.67 8.08 -0.25
CA ASP A 70 12.53 9.41 -0.83
C ASP A 70 12.08 10.46 0.19
N LEU A 71 11.16 10.08 1.08
CA LEU A 71 10.76 10.91 2.23
C LEU A 71 11.94 11.13 3.19
N LYS A 72 12.75 10.10 3.47
CA LYS A 72 13.96 10.23 4.29
C LYS A 72 14.98 11.18 3.65
N TYR A 73 15.20 11.06 2.35
CA TYR A 73 16.11 11.92 1.60
C TYR A 73 15.64 13.39 1.61
N ILE A 74 14.37 13.62 1.29
CA ILE A 74 13.76 14.96 1.31
C ILE A 74 13.80 15.56 2.71
N HIS A 75 13.43 14.79 3.72
CA HIS A 75 13.46 15.24 5.11
C HIS A 75 14.87 15.74 5.48
N HIS A 76 15.90 14.95 5.17
CA HIS A 76 17.28 15.32 5.46
C HIS A 76 17.73 16.55 4.65
N ARG A 77 17.37 16.63 3.37
CA ARG A 77 17.71 17.76 2.50
C ARG A 77 17.06 19.07 2.97
N ILE A 78 15.79 19.04 3.35
CA ILE A 78 15.07 20.20 3.89
C ILE A 78 15.69 20.61 5.24
N SER A 79 15.91 19.65 6.14
CA SER A 79 16.50 19.91 7.45
C SER A 79 17.88 20.59 7.33
N ASN A 80 18.71 20.10 6.41
CA ASN A 80 20.06 20.63 6.19
C ASN A 80 20.06 22.02 5.53
N PHE A 81 19.05 22.31 4.69
CA PHE A 81 18.91 23.60 4.02
C PHE A 81 18.48 24.70 4.99
N TYR A 82 17.39 24.48 5.72
CA TYR A 82 16.84 25.52 6.62
C TYR A 82 17.60 25.62 7.94
N ARG A 83 18.19 24.51 8.43
CA ARG A 83 18.88 24.41 9.74
C ARG A 83 18.06 24.99 10.91
N ASN A 84 16.75 25.06 10.75
CA ASN A 84 15.83 25.64 11.72
C ASN A 84 15.12 24.50 12.45
N PRO A 85 15.36 24.29 13.75
CA PRO A 85 14.67 23.25 14.52
C PRO A 85 13.17 23.56 14.73
N GLU A 86 12.74 24.81 14.57
CA GLU A 86 11.33 25.22 14.70
C GLU A 86 10.52 24.95 13.44
N LEU A 87 11.19 24.69 12.30
CA LEU A 87 10.49 24.35 11.06
C LEU A 87 9.87 22.96 11.20
N TRP A 88 8.55 22.91 11.26
CA TRP A 88 7.85 21.65 11.36
C TRP A 88 7.83 20.92 10.01
N LEU A 89 8.24 19.64 10.01
CA LEU A 89 8.19 18.79 8.84
C LEU A 89 7.10 17.75 9.00
N GLY A 90 6.17 17.70 8.05
CA GLY A 90 5.04 16.78 8.03
C GLY A 90 5.41 15.34 7.68
N VAL A 91 6.60 14.90 8.08
CA VAL A 91 7.12 13.55 7.90
C VAL A 91 7.81 13.14 9.18
N THR A 92 7.42 12.00 9.75
CA THR A 92 8.12 11.39 10.86
C THR A 92 8.82 10.14 10.37
N LEU A 93 10.13 10.06 10.62
CA LEU A 93 10.95 8.91 10.28
C LEU A 93 10.94 7.88 11.42
N PRO A 94 11.19 6.58 11.14
CA PRO A 94 11.18 5.53 12.16
C PRO A 94 12.20 5.76 13.27
N ASP A 95 13.27 6.49 12.96
CA ASP A 95 14.40 6.75 13.85
C ASP A 95 14.13 7.92 14.84
N MET A 96 12.94 8.54 14.79
CA MET A 96 12.57 9.69 15.63
C MET A 96 11.91 9.27 16.94
N VAL A 97 12.33 9.88 18.05
CA VAL A 97 11.77 9.64 19.38
C VAL A 97 10.29 10.09 19.42
N GLY A 98 9.41 9.22 19.92
CA GLY A 98 7.97 9.51 20.01
C GLY A 98 7.19 9.29 18.71
N ALA A 99 7.85 8.76 17.67
CA ALA A 99 7.20 8.40 16.42
C ALA A 99 6.24 7.21 16.61
N PRO A 100 5.04 7.23 16.00
CA PRO A 100 4.28 6.01 15.74
C PRO A 100 5.18 5.01 14.98
N ALA A 101 4.99 3.71 15.20
CA ALA A 101 5.84 2.70 14.58
C ALA A 101 5.87 2.84 13.03
N GLY A 102 7.03 3.22 12.50
CA GLY A 102 7.28 3.35 11.06
C GLY A 102 7.38 4.79 10.55
N THR A 103 7.32 4.93 9.22
CA THR A 103 7.35 6.24 8.55
C THR A 103 5.93 6.79 8.44
N CYS A 104 5.73 8.02 8.89
CA CYS A 104 4.42 8.67 8.90
C CYS A 104 4.42 9.94 8.06
N ILE A 105 3.30 10.23 7.41
CA ILE A 105 3.00 11.53 6.79
C ILE A 105 1.94 12.23 7.64
N TRP A 106 2.23 13.46 8.00
CA TRP A 106 1.29 14.37 8.65
C TRP A 106 0.73 15.33 7.62
N THR A 107 -0.59 15.37 7.49
CA THR A 107 -1.26 16.05 6.40
C THR A 107 -2.62 16.59 6.83
N ASP A 108 -3.34 17.17 5.87
CA ASP A 108 -4.76 17.48 5.99
C ASP A 108 -5.46 16.67 4.90
N VAL A 109 -6.13 15.59 5.31
CA VAL A 109 -6.82 14.70 4.38
C VAL A 109 -8.21 15.23 4.12
N GLU A 110 -8.55 15.44 2.85
CA GLU A 110 -9.91 15.76 2.45
C GLU A 110 -10.78 14.50 2.56
N GLY A 111 -11.83 14.60 3.39
CA GLY A 111 -12.66 13.46 3.80
C GLY A 111 -12.05 12.72 4.99
N ASN A 112 -12.85 11.90 5.67
CA ASN A 112 -12.40 11.13 6.84
C ASN A 112 -12.17 9.66 6.45
N PRO A 113 -11.08 9.30 5.74
CA PRO A 113 -10.82 7.92 5.37
C PRO A 113 -10.30 7.15 6.58
N PHE A 114 -11.15 6.37 7.24
CA PHE A 114 -10.72 5.51 8.35
C PHE A 114 -10.19 4.16 7.84
N GLY A 115 -8.96 3.80 8.22
CA GLY A 115 -8.34 2.53 7.87
C GLY A 115 -7.35 2.63 6.70
N LYS A 116 -7.24 1.56 5.92
CA LYS A 116 -6.21 1.41 4.88
C LYS A 116 -6.69 1.89 3.52
N TYR A 117 -5.95 2.81 2.91
CA TYR A 117 -6.27 3.37 1.62
C TYR A 117 -5.05 3.43 0.71
N TRP A 118 -5.32 3.48 -0.58
CA TRP A 118 -4.40 4.06 -1.54
C TRP A 118 -4.56 5.56 -1.50
N PHE A 119 -3.45 6.27 -1.36
CA PHE A 119 -3.38 7.72 -1.37
C PHE A 119 -2.54 8.18 -2.55
N GLN A 120 -2.87 9.34 -3.10
CA GLN A 120 -2.03 10.03 -4.08
C GLN A 120 -1.47 11.31 -3.48
N ILE A 121 -0.16 11.50 -3.56
CA ILE A 121 0.47 12.77 -3.23
C ILE A 121 0.09 13.80 -4.30
N ARG A 122 -0.65 14.84 -3.89
CA ARG A 122 -1.03 15.94 -4.77
C ARG A 122 0.12 16.92 -4.92
N THR A 123 0.72 17.33 -3.82
CA THR A 123 1.82 18.28 -3.80
C THR A 123 2.49 18.33 -2.43
N ILE A 124 3.66 18.96 -2.35
CA ILE A 124 4.29 19.40 -1.11
C ILE A 124 4.17 20.92 -1.02
N ARG A 125 3.74 21.43 0.13
CA ARG A 125 3.52 22.85 0.40
C ARG A 125 4.58 23.32 1.40
N PHE A 126 5.14 24.49 1.11
CA PHE A 126 6.13 25.16 1.95
C PHE A 126 5.52 26.45 2.46
N ARG A 127 5.30 26.51 3.77
CA ARG A 127 4.85 27.68 4.52
C ARG A 127 5.99 28.18 5.39
N THR A 128 5.78 29.30 6.07
CA THR A 128 6.80 29.95 6.89
C THR A 128 7.32 29.06 8.03
N ASN A 129 6.42 28.30 8.67
CA ASN A 129 6.72 27.47 9.84
C ASN A 129 6.45 25.97 9.62
N GLU A 130 5.98 25.57 8.44
CA GLU A 130 5.71 24.16 8.13
C GLU A 130 6.02 23.78 6.69
N VAL A 131 6.47 22.55 6.52
CA VAL A 131 6.46 21.86 5.23
C VAL A 131 5.58 20.62 5.35
N TYR A 132 4.53 20.52 4.57
CA TYR A 132 3.59 19.41 4.64
C TYR A 132 3.22 18.87 3.27
N ILE A 133 2.85 17.60 3.22
CA ILE A 133 2.50 16.89 2.00
C ILE A 133 0.97 16.84 1.91
N LYS A 134 0.37 17.38 0.85
CA LYS A 134 -1.07 17.24 0.60
C LYS A 134 -1.33 15.94 -0.13
N VAL A 135 -2.23 15.11 0.41
CA VAL A 135 -2.59 13.82 -0.18
C VAL A 135 -4.08 13.76 -0.48
N LYS A 136 -4.47 12.90 -1.43
CA LYS A 136 -5.87 12.59 -1.73
C LYS A 136 -6.10 11.09 -1.56
N PRO A 137 -7.13 10.65 -0.79
CA PRO A 137 -7.51 9.26 -0.77
C PRO A 137 -8.10 8.85 -2.13
N LEU A 138 -7.66 7.70 -2.66
CA LEU A 138 -8.13 7.15 -3.93
C LEU A 138 -9.17 6.05 -3.73
N ARG A 139 -8.79 4.98 -3.01
CA ARG A 139 -9.66 3.82 -2.75
C ARG A 139 -9.27 3.12 -1.46
N SER A 140 -10.25 2.54 -0.77
CA SER A 140 -10.01 1.65 0.38
C SER A 140 -9.30 0.37 -0.08
N VAL A 141 -8.45 -0.18 0.78
CA VAL A 141 -7.78 -1.47 0.58
C VAL A 141 -8.62 -2.61 1.16
N SER A 142 -9.55 -2.32 2.06
CA SER A 142 -10.41 -3.34 2.68
C SER A 142 -11.31 -4.00 1.63
N GLY A 143 -11.24 -5.32 1.58
CA GLY A 143 -12.02 -6.18 0.69
C GLY A 143 -13.50 -6.34 1.05
N ASP A 144 -13.95 -5.78 2.18
CA ASP A 144 -15.36 -5.77 2.55
C ASP A 144 -15.75 -4.38 3.01
N ALA A 145 -16.68 -3.77 2.27
CA ALA A 145 -17.47 -2.69 2.79
C ALA A 145 -18.28 -3.24 3.97
N LEU A 146 -17.84 -2.96 5.19
CA LEU A 146 -18.79 -2.75 6.29
C LEU A 146 -19.54 -1.46 5.96
N SER A 147 -20.50 -1.57 5.04
CA SER A 147 -21.55 -0.58 4.88
C SER A 147 -22.45 -0.72 6.10
N THR A 148 -22.21 0.12 7.10
CA THR A 148 -23.24 0.58 8.02
C THR A 148 -24.40 1.14 7.19
N GLY A 149 -25.46 0.33 7.04
CA GLY A 149 -26.70 0.68 6.36
C GLY A 149 -27.77 -0.33 6.72
N ASN A 150 -28.61 0.00 7.71
CA ASN A 150 -29.86 -0.70 8.02
C ASN A 150 -30.75 -0.80 6.78
N VAL A 151 -31.05 -2.00 6.27
CA VAL A 151 -32.37 -2.46 5.80
C VAL A 151 -32.38 -4.00 5.73
N GLY A 152 -33.32 -4.62 6.46
CA GLY A 152 -34.15 -5.73 5.96
C GLY A 152 -33.53 -7.12 5.78
N SER A 153 -33.91 -8.00 6.70
CA SER A 153 -33.90 -9.47 6.65
C SER A 153 -34.02 -10.11 5.26
N GLN A 154 -33.13 -11.06 4.96
CA GLN A 154 -33.51 -12.39 4.49
C GLN A 154 -32.34 -13.35 4.75
N ALA A 155 -32.47 -14.10 5.85
CA ALA A 155 -31.74 -15.33 6.04
C ALA A 155 -32.52 -16.41 5.31
N GLU A 156 -31.88 -17.12 4.39
CA GLU A 156 -32.18 -18.53 4.14
C GLU A 156 -30.98 -19.25 3.56
N ASN A 157 -30.74 -20.42 4.13
CA ASN A 157 -29.65 -21.37 3.92
C ASN A 157 -29.42 -21.75 2.45
N ASP A 158 -28.16 -22.07 2.13
CA ASP A 158 -27.78 -23.30 1.41
C ASP A 158 -26.25 -23.45 1.52
N HIS A 159 -25.77 -24.35 2.38
CA HIS A 159 -25.41 -25.74 2.11
C HIS A 159 -23.93 -25.94 1.74
N ASN A 160 -23.23 -26.67 2.62
CA ASN A 160 -22.09 -27.56 2.37
C ASN A 160 -21.11 -27.17 1.26
N ILE A 161 -20.01 -26.52 1.64
CA ILE A 161 -18.80 -26.55 0.80
C ILE A 161 -18.15 -27.93 1.02
N SER A 162 -18.59 -28.88 0.20
CA SER A 162 -17.84 -30.09 -0.09
C SER A 162 -16.44 -29.69 -0.58
N MET A 163 -15.46 -30.43 -0.09
CA MET A 163 -14.08 -30.40 -0.56
C MET A 163 -14.04 -30.98 -1.98
N GLU A 164 -14.45 -30.19 -2.98
CA GLU A 164 -14.34 -30.56 -4.40
C GLU A 164 -13.00 -30.10 -4.95
N GLY A 165 -12.30 -31.05 -5.57
CA GLY A 165 -10.93 -30.89 -6.04
C GLY A 165 -10.75 -29.73 -7.02
N LEU A 166 -9.53 -29.18 -7.02
CA LEU A 166 -9.06 -28.18 -7.98
C LEU A 166 -9.15 -28.71 -9.42
N THR A 167 -10.30 -28.54 -10.06
CA THR A 167 -10.45 -28.80 -11.49
C THR A 167 -9.73 -27.69 -12.27
N LYS A 168 -9.13 -28.07 -13.41
CA LYS A 168 -8.40 -27.14 -14.29
C LYS A 168 -9.27 -25.96 -14.74
N GLU A 169 -10.57 -26.16 -14.83
CA GLU A 169 -11.56 -25.16 -15.24
C GLU A 169 -11.70 -24.04 -14.20
N ASN A 170 -11.68 -24.38 -12.90
CA ASN A 170 -11.72 -23.38 -11.82
C ASN A 170 -10.45 -22.52 -11.79
N ILE A 171 -9.29 -23.11 -12.08
CA ILE A 171 -8.02 -22.38 -12.18
C ILE A 171 -8.01 -21.46 -13.41
N VAL A 172 -8.55 -21.92 -14.55
CA VAL A 172 -8.67 -21.10 -15.76
C VAL A 172 -9.63 -19.94 -15.54
N ASN A 173 -10.77 -20.16 -14.90
CA ASN A 173 -11.72 -19.11 -14.57
C ASN A 173 -11.14 -18.09 -13.58
N LEU A 174 -10.38 -18.56 -12.58
CA LEU A 174 -9.64 -17.69 -11.67
C LEU A 174 -8.60 -16.86 -12.41
N LEU A 175 -7.81 -17.46 -13.29
CA LEU A 175 -6.81 -16.77 -14.11
C LEU A 175 -7.44 -15.76 -15.08
N LEU A 176 -8.59 -16.07 -15.67
CA LEU A 176 -9.32 -15.15 -16.55
C LEU A 176 -9.91 -13.98 -15.76
N SER A 177 -10.42 -14.22 -14.55
CA SER A 177 -10.90 -13.14 -13.67
C SER A 177 -9.75 -12.21 -13.25
N TRP A 178 -8.58 -12.78 -12.93
CA TRP A 178 -7.36 -12.04 -12.63
C TRP A 178 -6.87 -11.25 -13.84
N LYS A 179 -6.86 -11.86 -15.03
CA LYS A 179 -6.47 -11.19 -16.28
C LYS A 179 -7.34 -9.97 -16.55
N ARG A 180 -8.66 -10.06 -16.33
CA ARG A 180 -9.58 -8.93 -16.51
C ARG A 180 -9.33 -7.85 -15.46
N ALA A 181 -9.20 -8.21 -14.19
CA ALA A 181 -8.94 -7.24 -13.10
C ALA A 181 -7.60 -6.50 -13.28
N ILE A 182 -6.55 -7.23 -13.68
CA ILE A 182 -5.23 -6.67 -13.97
C ILE A 182 -5.28 -5.80 -15.23
N SER A 183 -5.97 -6.25 -16.28
CA SER A 183 -6.13 -5.48 -17.52
C SER A 183 -6.83 -4.14 -17.26
N THR A 184 -7.94 -4.14 -16.51
CA THR A 184 -8.65 -2.90 -16.15
C THR A 184 -7.80 -1.99 -15.25
N GLY A 185 -7.05 -2.57 -14.31
CA GLY A 185 -6.11 -1.84 -13.46
C GLY A 185 -4.95 -1.21 -14.24
N LEU A 186 -4.37 -1.96 -15.18
CA LEU A 186 -3.31 -1.48 -16.06
C LEU A 186 -3.81 -0.44 -17.06
N MET A 187 -5.01 -0.62 -17.63
CA MET A 187 -5.58 0.36 -18.55
C MET A 187 -5.89 1.69 -17.84
N ASN A 188 -6.43 1.65 -16.61
CA ASN A 188 -6.64 2.87 -15.82
C ASN A 188 -5.33 3.54 -15.36
N PHE A 189 -4.24 2.78 -15.24
CA PHE A 189 -2.92 3.27 -14.88
C PHE A 189 -2.18 3.86 -16.09
N LEU A 190 -2.19 3.15 -17.23
CA LEU A 190 -1.59 3.55 -18.50
C LEU A 190 -2.26 4.78 -19.11
N TRP A 191 -3.56 4.98 -18.86
CA TRP A 191 -4.29 6.15 -19.35
C TRP A 191 -4.02 7.44 -18.56
N ASN A 192 -3.55 7.35 -17.30
CA ASN A 192 -3.45 8.53 -16.42
C ASN A 192 -2.02 8.98 -16.09
N ASP A 193 -0.99 8.13 -16.16
CA ASP A 193 0.38 8.55 -15.83
C ASP A 193 1.42 7.70 -16.58
N ILE A 194 1.88 8.18 -17.75
CA ILE A 194 3.03 7.60 -18.46
C ILE A 194 4.30 8.24 -17.91
N ASN A 195 4.84 7.67 -16.84
CA ASN A 195 6.25 7.88 -16.45
C ASN A 195 6.94 6.52 -16.29
N ARG A 196 8.12 6.37 -16.89
CA ARG A 196 8.92 5.13 -16.93
C ARG A 196 9.21 4.58 -15.54
N GLU A 197 9.39 5.46 -14.56
CA GLU A 197 9.66 5.11 -13.17
C GLU A 197 8.46 4.44 -12.49
N ASN A 198 7.24 4.95 -12.73
CA ASN A 198 6.00 4.37 -12.22
C ASN A 198 5.68 3.00 -12.82
N ILE A 199 6.01 2.80 -14.11
CA ILE A 199 5.87 1.51 -14.78
C ILE A 199 6.83 0.47 -14.19
N VAL A 200 8.08 0.84 -13.92
CA VAL A 200 9.06 -0.06 -13.30
C VAL A 200 8.67 -0.41 -11.86
N ALA A 201 8.18 0.57 -11.08
CA ALA A 201 7.69 0.33 -9.72
C ALA A 201 6.47 -0.60 -9.70
N ALA A 202 5.52 -0.41 -10.61
CA ALA A 202 4.35 -1.27 -10.76
C ALA A 202 4.73 -2.70 -11.16
N ILE A 203 5.65 -2.86 -12.11
CA ILE A 203 6.17 -4.16 -12.53
C ILE A 203 6.89 -4.85 -11.36
N ARG A 204 7.74 -4.14 -10.62
CA ARG A 204 8.48 -4.70 -9.49
C ARG A 204 7.56 -5.11 -8.34
N CYS A 205 6.56 -4.30 -8.02
CA CYS A 205 5.53 -4.63 -7.03
C CYS A 205 4.70 -5.85 -7.46
N PHE A 206 4.36 -5.94 -8.75
CA PHE A 206 3.69 -7.11 -9.31
C PHE A 206 4.55 -8.37 -9.18
N PHE A 207 5.83 -8.32 -9.54
CA PHE A 207 6.73 -9.46 -9.36
C PHE A 207 6.90 -9.82 -7.88
N ASP A 208 7.07 -8.86 -6.98
CA ASP A 208 7.27 -9.17 -5.55
C ASP A 208 6.00 -9.76 -4.90
N THR A 209 4.81 -9.24 -5.23
CA THR A 209 3.54 -9.76 -4.71
C THR A 209 3.16 -11.11 -5.30
N THR A 210 3.38 -11.33 -6.60
CA THR A 210 3.04 -12.58 -7.28
C THR A 210 4.06 -13.68 -6.98
N PHE A 211 5.36 -13.33 -6.90
CA PHE A 211 6.42 -14.29 -6.63
C PHE A 211 6.50 -14.68 -5.15
N ARG A 212 6.32 -13.74 -4.20
CA ARG A 212 6.28 -14.11 -2.76
C ARG A 212 5.04 -14.91 -2.39
N ARG A 213 3.87 -14.61 -2.99
CA ARG A 213 2.65 -15.40 -2.74
C ARG A 213 2.67 -16.73 -3.49
N GLY A 214 3.25 -16.78 -4.68
CA GLY A 214 3.48 -18.02 -5.41
C GLY A 214 4.43 -18.96 -4.68
N ALA A 215 5.51 -18.45 -4.07
CA ALA A 215 6.45 -19.25 -3.29
C ALA A 215 5.83 -19.84 -2.01
N LEU A 216 4.90 -19.13 -1.36
CA LEU A 216 4.14 -19.66 -0.21
C LEU A 216 3.10 -20.72 -0.63
N ALA A 217 2.43 -20.53 -1.77
CA ALA A 217 1.49 -21.52 -2.30
C ALA A 217 2.20 -22.80 -2.79
N PHE A 218 3.40 -22.67 -3.37
CA PHE A 218 4.19 -23.82 -3.83
C PHE A 218 4.85 -24.59 -2.68
N THR A 219 5.24 -23.91 -1.59
CA THR A 219 5.86 -24.59 -0.45
C THR A 219 4.83 -25.30 0.44
N HIS A 220 3.64 -24.73 0.64
CA HIS A 220 2.55 -25.44 1.36
C HIS A 220 1.94 -26.57 0.53
N GLY A 221 1.69 -26.37 -0.77
CA GLY A 221 1.17 -27.44 -1.62
C GLY A 221 2.13 -28.62 -1.83
N TYR A 222 3.44 -28.38 -1.80
CA TYR A 222 4.45 -29.44 -1.93
C TYR A 222 4.76 -30.15 -0.60
N ALA A 223 4.57 -29.46 0.54
CA ALA A 223 4.67 -30.09 1.86
C ALA A 223 3.53 -31.08 2.10
N ASP A 224 2.28 -30.72 1.75
CA ASP A 224 1.14 -31.64 1.82
C ASP A 224 1.30 -32.82 0.84
N TYR A 225 1.86 -32.59 -0.36
CA TYR A 225 2.14 -33.66 -1.34
C TYR A 225 3.27 -34.61 -0.91
N LEU A 226 4.19 -34.16 -0.04
CA LEU A 226 5.27 -34.98 0.51
C LEU A 226 4.89 -35.69 1.81
N GLU A 227 3.94 -35.17 2.59
CA GLU A 227 3.36 -35.88 3.73
C GLU A 227 2.44 -37.03 3.29
N ASP A 228 1.65 -36.84 2.23
CA ASP A 228 0.78 -37.91 1.69
C ASP A 228 1.58 -39.08 1.09
N ASN A 229 2.83 -38.84 0.67
CA ASN A 229 3.75 -39.89 0.19
C ASN A 229 4.54 -40.61 1.31
N ARG A 230 4.50 -40.15 2.56
CA ARG A 230 5.08 -40.91 3.69
C ARG A 230 4.13 -42.00 4.18
N THR A 231 2.83 -41.80 4.07
CA THR A 231 1.81 -42.78 4.45
C THR A 231 1.82 -44.00 3.52
N VAL A 232 2.22 -43.84 2.25
CA VAL A 232 2.35 -44.93 1.27
C VAL A 232 3.59 -45.80 1.50
N ARG A 233 4.60 -45.34 2.26
CA ARG A 233 5.81 -46.12 2.56
C ARG A 233 5.65 -47.11 3.72
N GLN A 234 4.53 -47.13 4.44
CA GLN A 234 4.26 -48.18 5.44
C GLN A 234 3.62 -49.45 4.85
N SER A 235 3.23 -49.46 3.58
CA SER A 235 2.50 -50.59 2.97
C SER A 235 3.37 -51.65 2.28
N TYR A 236 4.71 -51.50 2.27
CA TYR A 236 5.61 -52.46 1.62
C TYR A 236 6.63 -53.14 2.56
N ARG A 237 6.39 -53.12 3.88
CA ARG A 237 7.24 -53.81 4.85
C ARG A 237 7.01 -55.34 4.92
N TRP A 238 6.03 -55.87 4.17
CA TRP A 238 5.66 -57.29 4.16
C TRP A 238 6.27 -58.13 3.03
N LEU A 239 7.13 -57.57 2.16
CA LEU A 239 7.65 -58.30 0.99
C LEU A 239 9.15 -58.68 1.05
N LEU A 240 9.84 -58.51 2.18
CA LEU A 240 11.28 -58.78 2.27
C LEU A 240 11.72 -59.62 3.49
N TYR A 241 11.03 -60.72 3.79
CA TYR A 241 11.61 -61.83 4.56
C TYR A 241 11.20 -63.18 3.96
N PRO A 242 12.13 -63.95 3.39
CA PRO A 242 11.87 -65.34 3.05
C PRO A 242 11.82 -66.20 4.32
N HIS A 243 10.84 -67.10 4.37
CA HIS A 243 10.77 -68.23 5.31
C HIS A 243 12.13 -68.93 5.41
N SER A 244 12.68 -68.99 6.62
CA SER A 244 13.57 -70.08 7.03
C SER A 244 12.72 -71.07 7.82
N TYR A 245 12.69 -72.30 7.32
CA TYR A 245 12.01 -73.45 7.91
C TYR A 245 12.74 -73.90 9.17
N ASP A 246 11.96 -74.29 10.18
CA ASP A 246 12.39 -75.18 11.27
C ASP A 246 12.90 -76.50 10.69
N LEU A 247 13.98 -77.04 11.25
CA LEU A 247 14.12 -78.48 11.48
C LEU A 247 14.98 -78.73 12.74
N ALA A 248 14.55 -79.76 13.46
CA ALA A 248 15.09 -80.33 14.69
C ALA A 248 16.54 -80.84 14.57
#